data_AF-A0A383VUB1-F1
#
_entry.id   AF-A0A383VUB1-F1
#
_cell.length_a   1.000
_cell.length_b   1.000
_cell.length_c   1.000
_cell.angle_alpha   90.00
_cell.angle_beta   90.00
_cell.angle_gamma   90.00
#
_symmetry.space_group_name_H-M   'P 1'
#
loop_
_entity.id
_entity.type
_entity.pdbx_description
1 polymer ?
#
loop_
_entity_poly.entity_id
_entity_poly.type
_entity_poly.pdbx_seq_one_letter_code
_entity_poly.pdbx_strand_id
1 'polypeptide(L)'
;MMQLAYAVYQPPDALTGCLQAMGIVPNSIKVVEANVPEYGTVRTAYVMMAANQRIFVLIRGSVVTRDALTRDVTINMACRHVQPPENTFETPGSDIRLHRGFYRAWQVLEPGVTAAVQAYLKQVPSGEVYVVGHSLGAAVASIAALRLNAVLGAAQGSRGTVAGVWLIASPRPGNAAFSQAYNSILMSRTLRMSNNQDFASRMPYPVQDCNIDNIAAGPAALFNLNSLFASTARFEFAHVGRAVLMCPDPRTGLTDFRMFPRGSEVVDCTATADEVDASGATHQLGSYFDAWRRGYAASRGSNLATDPRVQSVLCNACTQRAETVLEQLAVPARPGGPVTCGADASCNVQRAFAAATALGNELVSPFGRGGSSCVGFVCA
;
A
#
# COMPACT_ATOMS: atom_id res chain seq x y z
N MET A 1 3.75 11.72 -0.97
CA MET A 1 3.21 10.39 -1.36
C MET A 1 2.70 9.62 -0.15
N MET A 2 3.58 9.25 0.81
CA MET A 2 3.22 8.45 1.99
C MET A 2 2.16 9.12 2.87
N GLN A 3 2.25 10.44 3.06
CA GLN A 3 1.25 11.21 3.81
C GLN A 3 -0.14 11.17 3.14
N LEU A 4 -0.18 11.23 1.81
CA LEU A 4 -1.42 11.12 1.05
C LEU A 4 -2.01 9.70 1.13
N ALA A 5 -1.16 8.67 1.12
CA ALA A 5 -1.61 7.31 1.35
C ALA A 5 -2.13 7.08 2.78
N TYR A 6 -1.61 7.81 3.76
CA TYR A 6 -2.11 7.77 5.14
C TYR A 6 -3.43 8.53 5.31
N ALA A 7 -3.63 9.63 4.59
CA ALA A 7 -4.81 10.48 4.70
C ALA A 7 -6.12 9.70 4.57
N VAL A 8 -6.21 8.70 3.69
CA VAL A 8 -7.45 7.91 3.52
C VAL A 8 -7.79 6.98 4.71
N TYR A 9 -6.93 6.91 5.73
CA TYR A 9 -7.16 6.18 6.97
C TYR A 9 -7.66 7.06 8.12
N GLN A 10 -7.73 8.37 7.92
CA GLN A 10 -8.17 9.34 8.92
C GLN A 10 -9.44 10.03 8.47
N PRO A 11 -10.33 10.43 9.39
CA PRO A 11 -11.51 11.19 9.02
C PRO A 11 -11.10 12.57 8.44
N PRO A 12 -11.85 13.14 7.46
CA PRO A 12 -11.42 14.33 6.76
C PRO A 12 -11.20 15.58 7.63
N ASP A 13 -11.95 15.70 8.72
CA ASP A 13 -11.85 16.79 9.70
C ASP A 13 -10.49 16.80 10.41
N ALA A 14 -10.00 15.63 10.81
CA ALA A 14 -8.68 15.43 11.44
C ALA A 14 -7.50 15.75 10.50
N LEU A 15 -7.74 15.94 9.21
CA LEU A 15 -6.71 16.12 8.20
C LEU A 15 -6.55 17.56 7.71
N THR A 16 -7.42 18.47 8.15
CA THR A 16 -7.55 19.83 7.58
C THR A 16 -6.22 20.58 7.54
N GLY A 17 -5.51 20.70 8.67
CA GLY A 17 -4.23 21.42 8.73
C GLY A 17 -3.13 20.79 7.87
N CYS A 18 -3.03 19.46 7.92
CA CYS A 18 -2.03 18.69 7.19
C CYS A 18 -2.23 18.73 5.66
N LEU A 19 -3.47 18.55 5.21
CA LEU A 19 -3.79 18.57 3.78
C LEU A 19 -3.68 19.99 3.23
N GLN A 20 -4.05 21.03 3.99
CA GLN A 20 -3.83 22.43 3.62
C GLN A 20 -2.34 22.75 3.41
N ALA A 21 -1.46 22.26 4.29
CA ALA A 21 -0.02 22.44 4.14
C ALA A 21 0.54 21.77 2.85
N MET A 22 -0.13 20.73 2.36
CA MET A 22 0.17 20.11 1.06
C MET A 22 -0.53 20.79 -0.13
N GLY A 23 -1.25 21.90 0.11
CA GLY A 23 -2.00 22.64 -0.90
C GLY A 23 -3.31 21.99 -1.31
N ILE A 24 -3.82 21.01 -0.57
CA ILE A 24 -5.16 20.44 -0.78
C ILE A 24 -6.21 21.45 -0.35
N VAL A 25 -7.27 21.59 -1.13
CA VAL A 25 -8.43 22.41 -0.80
C VAL A 25 -9.33 21.59 0.14
N PRO A 26 -9.50 21.94 1.43
CA PRO A 26 -10.20 21.05 2.40
C PRO A 26 -11.63 20.72 2.00
N ASN A 27 -12.38 21.71 1.51
CA ASN A 27 -13.76 21.54 1.08
C ASN A 27 -13.89 20.72 -0.22
N SER A 28 -12.78 20.33 -0.83
CA SER A 28 -12.76 19.45 -2.00
C SER A 28 -12.62 17.96 -1.64
N ILE A 29 -12.49 17.59 -0.37
CA ILE A 29 -12.34 16.18 0.00
C ILE A 29 -13.68 15.47 -0.14
N LYS A 30 -13.84 14.69 -1.22
CA LYS A 30 -14.97 13.80 -1.43
C LYS A 30 -14.64 12.41 -0.92
N VAL A 31 -15.38 11.98 0.10
CA VAL A 31 -15.36 10.60 0.58
C VAL A 31 -16.29 9.74 -0.28
N VAL A 32 -15.76 8.63 -0.80
CA VAL A 32 -16.51 7.60 -1.53
C VAL A 32 -16.44 6.32 -0.71
N GLU A 33 -17.59 5.85 -0.25
CA GLU A 33 -17.71 4.60 0.49
C GLU A 33 -18.71 3.68 -0.18
N ALA A 34 -18.35 2.41 -0.31
CA ALA A 34 -19.21 1.40 -0.92
C ALA A 34 -18.99 0.04 -0.27
N ASN A 35 -20.08 -0.68 -0.01
CA ASN A 35 -20.03 -2.04 0.49
C ASN A 35 -19.63 -2.99 -0.66
N VAL A 36 -18.78 -3.97 -0.37
CA VAL A 36 -18.52 -5.13 -1.21
C VAL A 36 -19.34 -6.29 -0.66
N PRO A 37 -20.54 -6.57 -1.21
CA PRO A 37 -21.47 -7.52 -0.60
C PRO A 37 -20.87 -8.93 -0.44
N GLU A 38 -20.05 -9.34 -1.40
CA GLU A 38 -19.36 -10.64 -1.40
C GLU A 38 -18.49 -10.87 -0.14
N TYR A 39 -17.94 -9.79 0.44
CA TYR A 39 -17.04 -9.87 1.60
C TYR A 39 -17.62 -9.20 2.86
N GLY A 40 -18.75 -8.51 2.76
CA GLY A 40 -19.35 -7.77 3.86
C GLY A 40 -18.42 -6.70 4.43
N THR A 41 -17.70 -5.99 3.55
CA THR A 41 -16.70 -4.96 3.91
C THR A 41 -16.98 -3.65 3.18
N VAL A 42 -16.69 -2.53 3.85
CA VAL A 42 -16.78 -1.20 3.22
C VAL A 42 -15.42 -0.81 2.67
N ARG A 43 -15.39 -0.42 1.39
CA ARG A 43 -14.24 0.20 0.75
C ARG A 43 -14.39 1.71 0.80
N THR A 44 -13.27 2.38 1.05
CA THR A 44 -13.20 3.83 1.17
C THR A 44 -12.14 4.36 0.21
N ALA A 45 -12.51 5.39 -0.54
CA ALA A 45 -11.59 6.18 -1.35
C ALA A 45 -11.87 7.66 -1.15
N TYR A 46 -10.81 8.47 -1.12
CA TYR A 46 -10.92 9.93 -1.09
C TYR A 46 -10.56 10.48 -2.46
N VAL A 47 -11.39 11.38 -2.99
CA VAL A 47 -11.07 12.18 -4.17
C VAL A 47 -10.98 13.63 -3.74
N MET A 48 -9.85 14.28 -3.99
CA MET A 48 -9.62 15.65 -3.52
C MET A 48 -8.86 16.47 -4.55
N MET A 49 -9.08 17.78 -4.52
CA MET A 49 -8.43 18.75 -5.40
C MET A 49 -7.37 19.54 -4.64
N ALA A 50 -6.25 19.81 -5.29
CA ALA A 50 -5.22 20.72 -4.82
C ALA A 50 -5.29 22.05 -5.56
N ALA A 51 -4.80 23.11 -4.90
CA ALA A 51 -4.78 24.47 -5.43
C ALA A 51 -4.00 24.59 -6.75
N ASN A 52 -3.08 23.68 -7.01
CA ASN A 52 -2.30 23.58 -8.25
C ASN A 52 -2.99 22.74 -9.35
N GLN A 53 -4.31 22.64 -9.34
CA GLN A 53 -5.12 21.90 -10.33
C GLN A 53 -4.87 20.39 -10.37
N ARG A 54 -4.19 19.83 -9.36
CA ARG A 54 -4.04 18.37 -9.23
C ARG A 54 -5.27 17.77 -8.56
N ILE A 55 -5.64 16.58 -9.00
CA ILE A 55 -6.70 15.77 -8.41
C ILE A 55 -6.05 14.51 -7.85
N PHE A 56 -6.26 14.23 -6.57
CA PHE A 56 -5.76 13.04 -5.92
C PHE A 56 -6.89 12.05 -5.67
N VAL A 57 -6.69 10.81 -6.08
CA VAL A 57 -7.54 9.65 -5.77
C VAL A 57 -6.75 8.77 -4.82
N LEU A 58 -7.17 8.72 -3.56
CA LEU A 58 -6.55 7.92 -2.51
C LEU A 58 -7.42 6.71 -2.24
N ILE A 59 -6.85 5.50 -2.30
CA ILE A 59 -7.57 4.26 -2.06
C ILE A 59 -7.05 3.61 -0.79
N ARG A 60 -7.96 3.39 0.18
CA ARG A 60 -7.63 2.78 1.47
C ARG A 60 -7.31 1.30 1.30
N GLY A 61 -6.28 0.84 2.00
CA GLY A 61 -6.03 -0.59 2.20
C GLY A 61 -6.94 -1.21 3.27
N SER A 62 -6.49 -2.33 3.83
CA SER A 62 -7.27 -3.10 4.81
C SER A 62 -7.43 -2.35 6.14
N VAL A 63 -8.61 -2.44 6.75
CA VAL A 63 -8.86 -2.04 8.14
C VAL A 63 -8.54 -3.21 9.06
N VAL A 64 -7.67 -2.97 10.02
CA VAL A 64 -7.15 -4.01 10.92
C VAL A 64 -7.82 -3.86 12.31
N THR A 65 -9.09 -4.24 12.44
CA THR A 65 -9.76 -4.47 13.75
C THR A 65 -10.07 -5.95 13.90
N ARG A 66 -10.31 -6.50 15.11
CA ARG A 66 -10.55 -7.96 15.28
C ARG A 66 -11.61 -8.53 14.33
N ASP A 67 -12.69 -7.78 14.09
CA ASP A 67 -13.77 -8.19 13.18
C ASP A 67 -13.52 -7.78 11.72
N ALA A 68 -12.90 -6.61 11.46
CA ALA A 68 -12.61 -6.15 10.11
C ALA A 68 -11.40 -6.84 9.47
N LEU A 69 -10.40 -7.27 10.25
CA LEU A 69 -9.26 -8.09 9.82
C LEU A 69 -9.74 -9.32 9.06
N THR A 70 -10.64 -10.07 9.68
CA THR A 70 -11.20 -11.31 9.15
C THR A 70 -11.85 -11.08 7.78
N ARG A 71 -12.56 -9.97 7.60
CA ARG A 71 -13.32 -9.67 6.38
C ARG A 71 -12.49 -8.97 5.30
N ASP A 72 -11.66 -7.99 5.67
CA ASP A 72 -10.79 -7.26 4.74
C ASP A 72 -9.63 -8.12 4.23
N VAL A 73 -9.07 -8.98 5.06
CA VAL A 73 -8.04 -9.94 4.63
C VAL A 73 -8.65 -11.02 3.73
N THR A 74 -9.94 -11.33 3.84
CA THR A 74 -10.61 -12.24 2.89
C THR A 74 -10.51 -11.71 1.45
N ILE A 75 -10.52 -10.38 1.25
CA ILE A 75 -10.25 -9.78 -0.07
C ILE A 75 -8.83 -10.09 -0.54
N ASN A 76 -7.83 -10.03 0.34
CA ASN A 76 -6.44 -10.36 0.02
C ASN A 76 -6.23 -11.86 -0.24
N MET A 77 -7.08 -12.72 0.35
CA MET A 77 -7.00 -14.18 0.25
C MET A 77 -7.79 -14.75 -0.91
N ALA A 78 -8.61 -13.94 -1.59
CA ALA A 78 -9.35 -14.32 -2.79
C ALA A 78 -8.43 -14.38 -4.04
N CYS A 79 -7.32 -15.12 -3.95
CA CYS A 79 -6.26 -15.23 -4.96
C CYS A 79 -6.67 -15.89 -6.27
N ARG A 80 -7.97 -16.04 -6.51
CA ARG A 80 -8.49 -16.46 -7.81
C ARG A 80 -8.46 -15.28 -8.77
N HIS A 81 -8.26 -15.59 -10.04
CA HIS A 81 -8.65 -14.67 -11.08
C HIS A 81 -10.17 -14.51 -11.14
N VAL A 82 -10.61 -13.34 -11.59
CA VAL A 82 -11.96 -13.16 -12.16
C VAL A 82 -12.17 -14.17 -13.29
N GLN A 83 -13.34 -14.81 -13.31
CA GLN A 83 -13.68 -15.82 -14.30
C GLN A 83 -14.05 -15.15 -15.64
N PRO A 84 -13.76 -15.75 -16.81
CA PRO A 84 -14.49 -15.42 -18.03
C PRO A 84 -16.00 -15.71 -17.78
N PRO A 85 -16.97 -14.82 -18.06
CA PRO A 85 -17.02 -13.70 -18.99
C PRO A 85 -17.03 -12.31 -18.33
N GLU A 86 -16.46 -12.16 -17.14
CA GLU A 86 -16.24 -10.84 -16.56
C GLU A 86 -15.16 -10.14 -17.38
N ASN A 87 -15.53 -9.56 -18.53
CA ASN A 87 -14.66 -8.82 -19.44
C ASN A 87 -13.91 -7.74 -18.63
N THR A 88 -12.72 -8.09 -18.14
CA THR A 88 -11.83 -7.18 -17.45
C THR A 88 -11.48 -6.10 -18.44
N PHE A 89 -11.92 -4.88 -18.17
CA PHE A 89 -11.74 -3.73 -19.05
C PHE A 89 -12.53 -3.78 -20.37
N GLU A 90 -13.64 -4.52 -20.46
CA GLU A 90 -14.50 -4.55 -21.66
C GLU A 90 -13.71 -4.88 -22.94
N THR A 91 -12.68 -5.73 -22.82
CA THR A 91 -11.88 -6.18 -23.96
C THR A 91 -12.20 -7.65 -24.25
N PRO A 92 -13.25 -7.94 -25.06
CA PRO A 92 -13.58 -9.29 -25.47
C PRO A 92 -12.37 -10.02 -26.05
N GLY A 93 -12.13 -11.25 -25.59
CA GLY A 93 -11.03 -12.08 -26.06
C GLY A 93 -9.66 -11.73 -25.47
N SER A 94 -9.55 -10.79 -24.52
CA SER A 94 -8.27 -10.54 -23.84
C SER A 94 -7.95 -11.61 -22.79
N ASP A 95 -6.65 -11.90 -22.64
CA ASP A 95 -6.12 -12.76 -21.58
C ASP A 95 -5.91 -12.03 -20.26
N ILE A 96 -6.34 -10.77 -20.14
CA ILE A 96 -6.21 -9.99 -18.90
C ILE A 96 -7.03 -10.65 -17.81
N ARG A 97 -6.37 -10.97 -16.70
CA ARG A 97 -7.03 -11.47 -15.49
C ARG A 97 -6.56 -10.66 -14.30
N LEU A 98 -7.52 -10.25 -13.48
CA LEU A 98 -7.27 -9.53 -12.23
C LEU A 98 -7.53 -10.46 -11.05
N HIS A 99 -6.85 -10.19 -9.94
CA HIS A 99 -7.20 -10.77 -8.66
C HIS A 99 -8.65 -10.38 -8.31
N ARG A 100 -9.50 -11.38 -8.05
CA ARG A 100 -10.95 -11.19 -7.86
C ARG A 100 -11.26 -10.19 -6.76
N GLY A 101 -10.62 -10.34 -5.60
CA GLY A 101 -10.82 -9.44 -4.46
C GLY A 101 -10.55 -7.96 -4.81
N PHE A 102 -9.38 -7.66 -5.38
CA PHE A 102 -9.02 -6.28 -5.76
C PHE A 102 -9.93 -5.72 -6.85
N TYR A 103 -10.34 -6.53 -7.83
CA TYR A 103 -11.27 -6.08 -8.86
C TYR A 103 -12.65 -5.76 -8.28
N ARG A 104 -13.22 -6.64 -7.44
CA ARG A 104 -14.50 -6.38 -6.75
C ARG A 104 -14.44 -5.11 -5.90
N ALA A 105 -13.34 -4.90 -5.19
CA ALA A 105 -13.12 -3.68 -4.42
C ALA A 105 -13.09 -2.42 -5.31
N TRP A 106 -12.51 -2.50 -6.49
CA TRP A 106 -12.56 -1.40 -7.46
C TRP A 106 -13.97 -1.18 -8.01
N GLN A 107 -14.66 -2.24 -8.44
CA GLN A 107 -15.98 -2.14 -9.09
C GLN A 107 -17.01 -1.38 -8.26
N VAL A 108 -17.01 -1.57 -6.93
CA VAL A 108 -17.93 -0.84 -6.05
C VAL A 108 -17.56 0.63 -5.86
N LEU A 109 -16.27 0.99 -6.00
CA LEU A 109 -15.76 2.35 -5.88
C LEU A 109 -15.84 3.13 -7.20
N GLU A 110 -15.74 2.44 -8.34
CA GLU A 110 -15.59 3.02 -9.68
C GLU A 110 -16.63 4.10 -10.00
N PRO A 111 -17.96 3.90 -9.77
CA PRO A 111 -18.95 4.93 -10.11
C PRO A 111 -18.73 6.23 -9.32
N GLY A 112 -18.50 6.13 -8.00
CA GLY A 112 -18.33 7.28 -7.13
C GLY A 112 -17.02 8.02 -7.37
N VAL A 113 -15.91 7.28 -7.55
CA VAL A 113 -14.60 7.84 -7.84
C VAL A 113 -14.60 8.52 -9.21
N THR A 114 -15.11 7.85 -10.24
CA THR A 114 -15.16 8.40 -11.61
C THR A 114 -16.00 9.66 -11.67
N ALA A 115 -17.18 9.66 -11.04
CA ALA A 115 -18.04 10.85 -10.98
C ALA A 115 -17.36 12.03 -10.29
N ALA A 116 -16.65 11.79 -9.18
CA ALA A 116 -15.92 12.84 -8.46
C ALA A 116 -14.76 13.40 -9.29
N VAL A 117 -13.96 12.54 -9.93
CA VAL A 117 -12.86 12.97 -10.81
C VAL A 117 -13.38 13.79 -11.98
N GLN A 118 -14.43 13.34 -12.65
CA GLN A 118 -15.05 14.07 -13.76
C GLN A 118 -15.63 15.41 -13.30
N ALA A 119 -16.22 15.48 -12.10
CA ALA A 119 -16.72 16.73 -11.53
C ALA A 119 -15.59 17.74 -11.29
N TYR A 120 -14.43 17.30 -10.80
CA TYR A 120 -13.28 18.18 -10.62
C TYR A 120 -12.64 18.58 -11.96
N LEU A 121 -12.56 17.70 -12.95
CA LEU A 121 -12.05 18.06 -14.28
C LEU A 121 -12.94 19.05 -15.05
N LYS A 122 -14.21 19.23 -14.67
CA LYS A 122 -15.02 20.34 -15.16
C LYS A 122 -14.55 21.69 -14.62
N GLN A 123 -14.02 21.73 -13.40
CA GLN A 123 -13.50 22.92 -12.73
C GLN A 123 -12.05 23.21 -13.12
N VAL A 124 -11.25 22.15 -13.26
CA VAL A 124 -9.85 22.19 -13.69
C VAL A 124 -9.69 21.35 -14.96
N PRO A 125 -10.07 21.89 -16.14
CA PRO A 125 -9.94 21.22 -17.42
C PRO A 125 -8.62 20.48 -17.59
N SER A 126 -7.47 21.15 -17.49
CA SER A 126 -6.13 20.53 -17.64
C SER A 126 -5.63 19.79 -16.40
N GLY A 127 -6.52 19.33 -15.52
CA GLY A 127 -6.15 18.76 -14.24
C GLY A 127 -5.36 17.46 -14.35
N GLU A 128 -4.30 17.36 -13.55
CA GLU A 128 -3.48 16.15 -13.42
C GLU A 128 -4.06 15.22 -12.36
N VAL A 129 -4.42 13.99 -12.73
CA VAL A 129 -4.93 12.98 -11.80
C VAL A 129 -3.78 12.14 -11.26
N TYR A 130 -3.69 12.06 -9.94
CA TYR A 130 -2.74 11.23 -9.20
C TYR A 130 -3.49 10.15 -8.44
N VAL A 131 -3.13 8.88 -8.65
CA VAL A 131 -3.76 7.75 -7.96
C VAL A 131 -2.79 7.16 -6.96
N VAL A 132 -3.21 7.04 -5.71
CA VAL A 132 -2.36 6.63 -4.58
C VAL A 132 -3.04 5.52 -3.81
N GLY A 133 -2.27 4.49 -3.46
CA GLY A 133 -2.76 3.44 -2.59
C GLY A 133 -1.66 2.83 -1.74
N HIS A 134 -2.06 2.23 -0.63
CA HIS A 134 -1.22 1.47 0.28
C HIS A 134 -1.80 0.07 0.50
N SER A 135 -0.95 -0.96 0.59
CA SER A 135 -1.36 -2.34 0.88
C SER A 135 -2.38 -2.83 -0.18
N LEU A 136 -3.50 -3.46 0.24
CA LEU A 136 -4.65 -3.78 -0.62
C LEU A 136 -5.05 -2.58 -1.51
N GLY A 137 -5.05 -1.37 -0.95
CA GLY A 137 -5.42 -0.15 -1.66
C GLY A 137 -4.46 0.19 -2.80
N ALA A 138 -3.20 -0.23 -2.74
CA ALA A 138 -2.25 -0.07 -3.84
C ALA A 138 -2.58 -1.00 -5.03
N ALA A 139 -2.95 -2.26 -4.78
CA ALA A 139 -3.41 -3.14 -5.85
C ALA A 139 -4.68 -2.59 -6.52
N VAL A 140 -5.65 -2.11 -5.73
CA VAL A 140 -6.87 -1.46 -6.24
C VAL A 140 -6.54 -0.15 -6.98
N ALA A 141 -5.58 0.64 -6.49
CA ALA A 141 -5.12 1.87 -7.13
C ALA A 141 -4.52 1.62 -8.52
N SER A 142 -3.84 0.49 -8.73
CA SER A 142 -3.36 0.12 -10.06
C SER A 142 -4.51 -0.14 -11.04
N ILE A 143 -5.54 -0.87 -10.62
CA ILE A 143 -6.75 -1.13 -11.43
C ILE A 143 -7.47 0.19 -11.72
N ALA A 144 -7.66 1.00 -10.69
CA ALA A 144 -8.29 2.32 -10.76
C ALA A 144 -7.59 3.25 -11.74
N ALA A 145 -6.25 3.33 -11.68
CA ALA A 145 -5.47 4.19 -12.55
C ALA A 145 -5.64 3.83 -14.03
N LEU A 146 -5.65 2.54 -14.37
CA LEU A 146 -5.84 2.10 -15.74
C LEU A 146 -7.27 2.41 -16.23
N ARG A 147 -8.30 2.15 -15.41
CA ARG A 147 -9.69 2.49 -15.75
C ARG A 147 -9.90 4.00 -15.89
N LEU A 148 -9.41 4.80 -14.95
CA LEU A 148 -9.47 6.25 -15.04
C LEU A 148 -8.76 6.75 -16.30
N ASN A 149 -7.58 6.23 -16.64
CA ASN A 149 -6.90 6.62 -17.87
C ASN A 149 -7.75 6.33 -19.13
N ALA A 150 -8.41 5.17 -19.19
CA ALA A 150 -9.29 4.81 -20.29
C ALA A 150 -10.53 5.73 -20.37
N VAL A 151 -11.23 5.95 -19.25
CA VAL A 151 -12.42 6.80 -19.18
C VAL A 151 -12.10 8.25 -19.56
N LEU A 152 -10.97 8.78 -19.09
CA LEU A 152 -10.54 10.14 -19.40
C LEU A 152 -10.10 10.30 -20.86
N GLY A 153 -9.50 9.27 -21.45
CA GLY A 153 -9.12 9.24 -22.87
C GLY A 153 -10.29 9.07 -23.85
N ALA A 154 -11.37 8.40 -23.43
CA ALA A 154 -12.55 8.17 -24.27
C ALA A 154 -13.55 9.34 -24.31
N ALA A 155 -13.52 10.22 -23.30
CA ALA A 155 -14.41 11.38 -23.24
C ALA A 155 -14.07 12.40 -24.34
N GLN A 156 -15.01 12.71 -25.24
CA GLN A 156 -14.81 13.75 -26.26
C GLN A 156 -14.43 15.08 -25.60
N GLY A 157 -13.28 15.64 -26.01
CA GLY A 157 -12.70 16.84 -25.38
C GLY A 157 -11.87 16.56 -24.12
N SER A 158 -11.30 15.35 -23.99
CA SER A 158 -10.41 14.92 -22.90
C SER A 158 -9.54 16.05 -22.37
N ARG A 159 -9.71 16.32 -21.08
CA ARG A 159 -9.20 17.51 -20.41
C ARG A 159 -8.12 17.15 -19.39
N GLY A 160 -8.29 16.05 -18.64
CA GLY A 160 -7.31 15.56 -17.67
C GLY A 160 -6.57 14.30 -18.12
N THR A 161 -5.46 14.00 -17.45
CA THR A 161 -4.68 12.77 -17.64
C THR A 161 -4.32 12.14 -16.31
N VAL A 162 -4.13 10.82 -16.28
CA VAL A 162 -3.46 10.17 -15.14
C VAL A 162 -1.97 10.50 -15.24
N ALA A 163 -1.53 11.45 -14.41
CA ALA A 163 -0.18 12.02 -14.44
C ALA A 163 0.79 11.26 -13.53
N GLY A 164 0.29 10.62 -12.47
CA GLY A 164 1.11 9.85 -11.54
C GLY A 164 0.34 8.75 -10.81
N VAL A 165 1.02 7.64 -10.53
CA VAL A 165 0.49 6.54 -9.75
C VAL A 165 1.52 6.12 -8.71
N TRP A 166 1.13 6.09 -7.43
CA TRP A 166 2.01 5.73 -6.32
C TRP A 166 1.44 4.54 -5.57
N LEU A 167 2.11 3.39 -5.74
CA LEU A 167 1.70 2.10 -5.20
C LEU A 167 2.64 1.74 -4.05
N ILE A 168 2.20 1.92 -2.80
CA ILE A 168 3.01 1.64 -1.61
C ILE A 168 2.64 0.26 -1.08
N ALA A 169 3.62 -0.61 -0.85
CA ALA A 169 3.38 -1.95 -0.32
C ALA A 169 2.39 -2.76 -1.17
N SER A 170 2.45 -2.62 -2.50
CA SER A 170 1.44 -3.18 -3.41
C SER A 170 1.56 -4.69 -3.55
N PRO A 171 0.48 -5.45 -3.29
CA PRO A 171 0.32 -6.79 -3.81
C PRO A 171 0.30 -6.81 -5.34
N ARG A 172 0.46 -7.99 -5.94
CA ARG A 172 0.30 -8.21 -7.38
C ARG A 172 -1.18 -8.16 -7.77
N PRO A 173 -1.61 -7.22 -8.64
CA PRO A 173 -3.01 -6.98 -8.93
C PRO A 173 -3.66 -7.95 -9.93
N GLY A 174 -2.88 -8.64 -10.76
CA GLY A 174 -3.38 -9.50 -11.84
C GLY A 174 -2.26 -10.25 -12.55
N ASN A 175 -2.58 -10.91 -13.64
CA ASN A 175 -1.65 -11.75 -14.39
C ASN A 175 -0.66 -10.95 -15.26
N ALA A 176 0.23 -11.67 -15.96
CA ALA A 176 1.20 -11.08 -16.87
C ALA A 176 0.55 -10.23 -17.98
N ALA A 177 -0.60 -10.66 -18.52
CA ALA A 177 -1.34 -9.89 -19.53
C ALA A 177 -1.84 -8.54 -18.97
N PHE A 178 -2.36 -8.52 -17.73
CA PHE A 178 -2.69 -7.26 -17.06
C PHE A 178 -1.44 -6.38 -16.88
N SER A 179 -0.34 -6.96 -16.43
CA SER A 179 0.91 -6.22 -16.21
C SER A 179 1.44 -5.59 -17.50
N GLN A 180 1.43 -6.34 -18.60
CA GLN A 180 1.83 -5.86 -19.90
C GLN A 180 0.93 -4.71 -20.39
N ALA A 181 -0.39 -4.88 -20.31
CA ALA A 181 -1.36 -3.86 -20.69
C ALA A 181 -1.18 -2.58 -19.87
N TYR A 182 -1.08 -2.71 -18.54
CA TYR A 182 -0.83 -1.58 -17.65
C TYR A 182 0.49 -0.87 -17.97
N ASN A 183 1.58 -1.63 -18.09
CA ASN A 183 2.91 -1.06 -18.27
C ASN A 183 3.06 -0.37 -19.63
N SER A 184 2.35 -0.83 -20.66
CA SER A 184 2.33 -0.17 -21.97
C SER A 184 1.76 1.25 -21.93
N ILE A 185 0.94 1.58 -20.92
CA ILE A 185 0.24 2.87 -20.81
C ILE A 185 0.79 3.72 -19.66
N LEU A 186 0.99 3.13 -18.47
CA LEU A 186 1.20 3.88 -17.22
C LEU A 186 2.57 3.66 -16.56
N MET A 187 3.43 2.78 -17.09
CA MET A 187 4.71 2.43 -16.44
C MET A 187 5.57 3.68 -16.13
N SER A 188 5.70 4.61 -17.08
CA SER A 188 6.52 5.81 -16.92
C SER A 188 6.00 6.76 -15.82
N ARG A 189 4.71 6.64 -15.47
CA ARG A 189 4.01 7.45 -14.47
C ARG A 189 3.79 6.72 -13.14
N THR A 190 4.20 5.45 -13.06
CA THR A 190 3.90 4.59 -11.90
C THR A 190 5.16 4.28 -11.12
N LEU A 191 5.15 4.62 -9.82
CA LEU A 191 6.15 4.22 -8.85
C LEU A 191 5.55 3.20 -7.88
N ARG A 192 6.06 1.96 -7.92
CA ARG A 192 5.76 0.90 -6.99
C ARG A 192 6.86 0.84 -5.93
N MET A 193 6.53 1.19 -4.70
CA MET A 193 7.46 1.24 -3.58
C MET A 193 7.31 -0.01 -2.72
N SER A 194 8.42 -0.70 -2.48
CA SER A 194 8.51 -1.87 -1.60
C SER A 194 9.56 -1.63 -0.53
N ASN A 195 9.21 -1.93 0.72
CA ASN A 195 10.14 -1.90 1.84
C ASN A 195 10.77 -3.27 2.05
N ASN A 196 12.01 -3.31 2.54
CA ASN A 196 12.69 -4.55 2.89
C ASN A 196 11.81 -5.39 3.83
N GLN A 197 11.79 -6.70 3.60
CA GLN A 197 11.01 -7.71 4.35
C GLN A 197 9.48 -7.56 4.35
N ASP A 198 8.90 -6.54 3.72
CA ASP A 198 7.44 -6.38 3.67
C ASP A 198 6.77 -7.51 2.88
N PHE A 199 5.91 -8.28 3.55
CA PHE A 199 5.20 -9.41 2.97
C PHE A 199 4.26 -9.02 1.82
N ALA A 200 3.66 -7.83 1.84
CA ALA A 200 2.55 -7.52 0.93
C ALA A 200 2.99 -7.46 -0.53
N SER A 201 4.20 -6.94 -0.79
CA SER A 201 4.76 -6.93 -2.15
C SER A 201 5.14 -8.33 -2.66
N ARG A 202 5.19 -9.33 -1.78
CA ARG A 202 5.47 -10.72 -2.16
C ARG A 202 4.19 -11.48 -2.51
N MET A 203 3.01 -10.90 -2.25
CA MET A 203 1.71 -11.56 -2.36
C MET A 203 0.85 -10.96 -3.50
N PRO A 204 -0.07 -11.76 -4.07
CA PRO A 204 0.07 -13.20 -4.25
C PRO A 204 1.44 -13.56 -4.83
N TYR A 205 1.93 -14.78 -4.61
CA TYR A 205 3.18 -15.21 -5.24
C TYR A 205 3.07 -15.14 -6.77
N PRO A 206 4.19 -14.99 -7.52
CA PRO A 206 4.16 -14.94 -8.99
C PRO A 206 3.42 -16.11 -9.61
N VAL A 207 3.51 -17.28 -8.98
CA VAL A 207 2.70 -18.47 -9.25
C VAL A 207 2.15 -18.93 -7.91
N GLN A 208 0.82 -19.03 -7.80
CA GLN A 208 0.16 -19.42 -6.55
C GLN A 208 -0.98 -20.41 -6.82
N ASP A 209 -0.98 -21.52 -6.08
CA ASP A 209 -2.09 -22.46 -6.06
C ASP A 209 -3.19 -21.94 -5.12
N CYS A 210 -4.39 -21.72 -5.66
CA CYS A 210 -5.51 -21.10 -4.98
C CYS A 210 -6.69 -22.04 -4.88
N ASN A 211 -7.28 -22.12 -3.69
CA ASN A 211 -8.48 -22.90 -3.43
C ASN A 211 -9.67 -22.36 -4.26
N ILE A 212 -10.25 -23.19 -5.13
CA ILE A 212 -11.39 -22.86 -6.01
C ILE A 212 -12.77 -23.28 -5.46
N ASP A 213 -12.83 -23.90 -4.28
CA ASP A 213 -14.08 -24.43 -3.73
C ASP A 213 -14.74 -23.54 -2.67
N ASN A 214 -14.05 -22.54 -2.10
CA ASN A 214 -14.65 -21.63 -1.12
C ASN A 214 -14.37 -20.12 -1.37
N ILE A 215 -15.41 -19.35 -1.66
CA ILE A 215 -15.39 -17.87 -1.75
C ILE A 215 -15.62 -17.22 -0.37
N ALA A 216 -16.08 -18.00 0.62
CA ALA A 216 -16.56 -17.50 1.91
C ALA A 216 -15.68 -17.88 3.11
N ALA A 217 -14.56 -18.57 2.89
CA ALA A 217 -13.77 -19.06 4.00
C ALA A 217 -12.77 -17.96 4.41
N GLY A 218 -13.20 -17.13 5.37
CA GLY A 218 -12.30 -16.20 6.08
C GLY A 218 -11.16 -16.95 6.79
N PRO A 219 -10.37 -16.31 7.66
CA PRO A 219 -9.19 -16.92 8.30
C PRO A 219 -9.41 -18.28 9.00
N ALA A 220 -10.66 -18.67 9.31
CA ALA A 220 -11.01 -20.02 9.76
C ALA A 220 -10.77 -21.14 8.71
N ALA A 221 -10.64 -20.80 7.42
CA ALA A 221 -10.33 -21.73 6.34
C ALA A 221 -8.94 -22.35 6.42
N LEU A 222 -7.98 -21.57 6.95
CA LEU A 222 -6.57 -21.95 7.05
C LEU A 222 -6.34 -23.09 8.04
N PHE A 223 -7.32 -23.37 8.91
CA PHE A 223 -7.29 -24.44 9.89
C PHE A 223 -8.40 -25.49 9.66
N ASN A 224 -9.15 -25.40 8.56
CA ASN A 224 -10.22 -26.33 8.25
C ASN A 224 -9.68 -27.54 7.47
N LEU A 225 -9.85 -28.75 8.00
CA LEU A 225 -9.45 -30.01 7.38
C LEU A 225 -10.10 -30.25 5.99
N ASN A 226 -11.21 -29.57 5.68
CA ASN A 226 -11.82 -29.58 4.34
C ASN A 226 -10.94 -28.92 3.26
N SER A 227 -9.89 -28.18 3.64
CA SER A 227 -8.89 -27.66 2.69
C SER A 227 -8.02 -28.75 2.05
N LEU A 228 -7.95 -29.94 2.65
CA LEU A 228 -7.22 -31.09 2.09
C LEU A 228 -7.90 -31.72 0.87
N PHE A 229 -9.22 -31.49 0.71
CA PHE A 229 -10.01 -31.95 -0.43
C PHE A 229 -10.44 -30.81 -1.36
N ALA A 230 -9.94 -29.60 -1.11
CA ALA A 230 -10.28 -28.46 -1.94
C ALA A 230 -9.56 -28.54 -3.28
N SER A 231 -10.34 -28.42 -4.35
CA SER A 231 -9.84 -28.19 -5.69
C SER A 231 -8.98 -26.93 -5.66
N THR A 232 -7.77 -27.04 -6.20
CA THR A 232 -6.85 -25.92 -6.34
C THR A 232 -6.68 -25.62 -7.82
N ALA A 233 -6.60 -24.33 -8.15
CA ALA A 233 -6.19 -23.87 -9.47
C ALA A 233 -4.94 -23.00 -9.32
N ARG A 234 -4.00 -23.21 -10.23
CA ARG A 234 -2.77 -22.43 -10.30
C ARG A 234 -3.05 -21.12 -11.04
N PHE A 235 -2.70 -20.00 -10.43
CA PHE A 235 -2.80 -18.69 -11.03
C PHE A 235 -1.45 -17.99 -11.05
N GLU A 236 -1.24 -17.18 -12.08
CA GLU A 236 -0.05 -16.36 -12.24
C GLU A 236 -0.36 -14.89 -11.94
N PHE A 237 0.55 -14.23 -11.23
CA PHE A 237 0.43 -12.84 -10.84
C PHE A 237 1.70 -12.07 -11.17
N ALA A 238 1.54 -10.81 -11.54
CA ALA A 238 2.63 -9.91 -11.88
C ALA A 238 2.40 -8.51 -11.28
N HIS A 239 3.49 -7.87 -10.89
CA HIS A 239 3.56 -6.47 -10.50
C HIS A 239 3.44 -5.53 -11.69
N VAL A 240 3.17 -4.25 -11.38
CA VAL A 240 3.08 -3.17 -12.36
C VAL A 240 3.90 -1.95 -11.95
N GLY A 241 4.26 -1.13 -12.94
CA GLY A 241 5.00 0.11 -12.73
C GLY A 241 6.50 -0.08 -12.48
N ARG A 242 7.21 1.04 -12.34
CA ARG A 242 8.64 1.05 -12.00
C ARG A 242 8.81 0.73 -10.52
N ALA A 243 9.66 -0.24 -10.21
CA ALA A 243 9.91 -0.61 -8.82
C ALA A 243 10.92 0.34 -8.17
N VAL A 244 10.65 0.74 -6.94
CA VAL A 244 11.57 1.43 -6.03
C VAL A 244 11.66 0.58 -4.77
N LEU A 245 12.78 -0.11 -4.62
CA LEU A 245 13.03 -0.95 -3.45
C LEU A 245 13.84 -0.15 -2.42
N MET A 246 13.37 -0.16 -1.18
CA MET A 246 13.99 0.52 -0.05
C MET A 246 14.83 -0.49 0.74
N CYS A 247 16.13 -0.51 0.48
CA CYS A 247 17.06 -1.48 1.06
C CYS A 247 17.91 -0.85 2.16
N PRO A 248 17.87 -1.33 3.41
CA PRO A 248 18.79 -0.83 4.43
C PRO A 248 20.24 -1.22 4.08
N ASP A 249 21.18 -0.27 4.21
CA ASP A 249 22.61 -0.58 4.21
C ASP A 249 22.96 -1.14 5.61
N PRO A 250 23.51 -2.37 5.69
CA PRO A 250 23.75 -3.04 6.97
C PRO A 250 24.86 -2.39 7.82
N ARG A 251 25.74 -1.59 7.21
CA ARG A 251 26.85 -0.91 7.90
C ARG A 251 26.42 0.43 8.46
N THR A 252 25.62 1.16 7.70
CA THR A 252 25.24 2.54 8.03
C THR A 252 23.86 2.66 8.63
N GLY A 253 22.96 1.69 8.45
CA GLY A 253 21.55 1.77 8.84
C GLY A 253 20.74 2.84 8.09
N LEU A 254 21.33 3.45 7.06
CA LEU A 254 20.64 4.27 6.06
C LEU A 254 19.93 3.37 5.05
N THR A 255 19.16 3.95 4.13
CA THR A 255 18.39 3.19 3.14
C THR A 255 18.83 3.57 1.73
N ASP A 256 19.28 2.59 0.95
CA ASP A 256 19.52 2.76 -0.48
C ASP A 256 18.20 2.56 -1.25
N PHE A 257 17.87 3.52 -2.11
CA PHE A 257 16.78 3.35 -3.07
C PHE A 257 17.30 2.69 -4.33
N ARG A 258 16.87 1.45 -4.56
CA ARG A 258 17.14 0.73 -5.80
C ARG A 258 15.97 0.91 -6.74
N MET A 259 16.18 1.71 -7.79
CA MET A 259 15.17 1.97 -8.79
C MET A 259 15.34 1.05 -10.00
N PHE A 260 14.26 0.38 -10.38
CA PHE A 260 14.18 -0.40 -11.60
C PHE A 260 13.41 0.43 -12.65
N PRO A 261 14.06 0.86 -13.74
CA PRO A 261 13.46 1.76 -14.72
C PRO A 261 12.38 1.10 -15.60
N ARG A 262 12.29 -0.23 -15.58
CA ARG A 262 11.26 -1.03 -16.25
C ARG A 262 10.40 -1.75 -15.21
N GLY A 263 9.25 -2.29 -15.64
CA GLY A 263 8.47 -3.23 -14.84
C GLY A 263 9.39 -4.34 -14.32
N SER A 264 9.36 -4.59 -13.02
CA SER A 264 10.25 -5.54 -12.33
C SER A 264 9.46 -6.30 -11.27
N GLU A 265 9.69 -7.61 -11.20
CA GLU A 265 9.20 -8.49 -10.13
C GLU A 265 10.09 -8.50 -8.89
N VAL A 266 11.25 -7.82 -8.94
CA VAL A 266 12.21 -7.79 -7.83
C VAL A 266 11.58 -7.08 -6.62
N VAL A 267 11.62 -7.78 -5.49
CA VAL A 267 11.16 -7.29 -4.18
C VAL A 267 12.17 -7.56 -3.05
N ASP A 268 13.30 -8.20 -3.38
CA ASP A 268 14.36 -8.56 -2.46
C ASP A 268 15.60 -7.67 -2.67
N CYS A 269 16.23 -7.30 -1.56
CA CYS A 269 17.42 -6.48 -1.45
C CYS A 269 18.70 -7.31 -1.64
N THR A 270 18.64 -8.61 -1.44
CA THR A 270 19.77 -9.52 -1.64
C THR A 270 19.55 -10.43 -2.85
N ALA A 271 20.60 -11.19 -3.22
CA ALA A 271 20.49 -12.17 -4.30
C ALA A 271 19.67 -13.41 -3.88
N THR A 272 19.55 -13.63 -2.58
CA THR A 272 18.66 -14.59 -1.95
C THR A 272 17.33 -13.92 -1.62
N ALA A 273 16.27 -14.70 -1.43
CA ALA A 273 15.02 -14.16 -0.91
C ALA A 273 15.27 -13.57 0.48
N ASP A 274 14.86 -12.32 0.72
CA ASP A 274 14.96 -11.74 2.05
C ASP A 274 13.93 -12.43 2.97
N GLU A 275 14.24 -12.51 4.26
CA GLU A 275 13.27 -12.95 5.25
C GLU A 275 12.00 -12.09 5.20
N VAL A 276 10.85 -12.73 5.37
CA VAL A 276 9.56 -12.04 5.38
C VAL A 276 9.20 -11.65 6.80
N ASP A 277 8.91 -10.37 7.02
CA ASP A 277 8.41 -9.88 8.29
C ASP A 277 6.95 -10.30 8.48
N ALA A 278 6.76 -11.38 9.23
CA ALA A 278 5.45 -11.91 9.57
C ALA A 278 4.67 -11.04 10.59
N SER A 279 5.32 -10.08 11.25
CA SER A 279 4.65 -9.16 12.19
C SER A 279 3.86 -8.06 11.48
N GLY A 280 4.20 -7.79 10.22
CA GLY A 280 3.63 -6.68 9.45
C GLY A 280 4.13 -5.30 9.89
N ALA A 281 5.19 -5.20 10.70
CA ALA A 281 5.77 -3.93 11.12
C ALA A 281 6.38 -3.17 9.93
N THR A 282 7.09 -3.86 9.04
CA THR A 282 7.68 -3.30 7.81
C THR A 282 6.63 -2.89 6.77
N HIS A 283 5.41 -3.43 6.89
CA HIS A 283 4.28 -3.12 6.04
C HIS A 283 3.63 -1.76 6.35
N GLN A 284 3.77 -1.26 7.58
CA GLN A 284 3.10 -0.02 8.00
C GLN A 284 3.63 1.21 7.25
N LEU A 285 2.74 2.17 6.95
CA LEU A 285 3.11 3.42 6.29
C LEU A 285 4.18 4.23 7.05
N GLY A 286 4.23 4.10 8.38
CA GLY A 286 5.30 4.69 9.20
C GLY A 286 6.68 4.14 8.86
N SER A 287 6.79 2.83 8.60
CA SER A 287 8.03 2.18 8.18
C SER A 287 8.47 2.63 6.78
N TYR A 288 7.52 2.78 5.85
CA TYR A 288 7.80 3.36 4.53
C TYR A 288 8.25 4.82 4.60
N PHE A 289 7.66 5.61 5.50
CA PHE A 289 8.08 6.99 5.72
C PHE A 289 9.49 7.07 6.32
N ASP A 290 9.80 6.23 7.31
CA ASP A 290 11.15 6.18 7.88
C ASP A 290 12.19 5.74 6.86
N ALA A 291 11.94 4.66 6.12
CA ALA A 291 12.80 4.20 5.04
C ALA A 291 13.02 5.30 3.99
N TRP A 292 11.97 6.04 3.64
CA TRP A 292 12.08 7.18 2.72
C TRP A 292 12.97 8.30 3.28
N ARG A 293 12.79 8.66 4.56
CA ARG A 293 13.59 9.72 5.20
C ARG A 293 15.06 9.33 5.32
N ARG A 294 15.35 8.07 5.69
CA ARG A 294 16.72 7.52 5.73
C ARG A 294 17.39 7.52 4.37
N GLY A 295 16.67 7.13 3.30
CA GLY A 295 17.25 7.18 1.97
C GLY A 295 17.38 8.58 1.39
N TYR A 296 16.49 9.50 1.76
CA TYR A 296 16.69 10.91 1.46
C TYR A 296 17.94 11.45 2.15
N ALA A 297 18.17 11.12 3.43
CA ALA A 297 19.40 11.49 4.12
C ALA A 297 20.64 10.87 3.46
N ALA A 298 20.60 9.59 3.09
CA ALA A 298 21.68 8.92 2.36
C ALA A 298 22.03 9.65 1.05
N SER A 299 21.01 10.04 0.27
CA SER A 299 21.18 10.80 -0.98
C SER A 299 21.85 12.17 -0.81
N ARG A 300 21.90 12.67 0.43
CA ARG A 300 22.54 13.93 0.80
C ARG A 300 23.89 13.74 1.49
N GLY A 301 24.43 12.52 1.54
CA GLY A 301 25.73 12.22 2.17
C GLY A 301 25.68 12.26 3.71
N SER A 302 24.52 12.08 4.32
CA SER A 302 24.34 12.15 5.76
C SER A 302 24.98 10.99 6.54
N ASN A 303 25.24 11.22 7.83
CA ASN A 303 25.60 10.20 8.81
C ASN A 303 24.46 10.00 9.83
N LEU A 304 24.07 8.75 10.10
CA LEU A 304 23.03 8.44 11.10
C LEU A 304 23.31 9.03 12.48
N ALA A 305 24.58 9.06 12.89
CA ALA A 305 24.97 9.46 14.23
C ALA A 305 24.84 10.97 14.47
N THR A 306 24.73 11.79 13.42
CA THR A 306 24.82 13.25 13.52
C THR A 306 23.70 14.00 12.81
N ASP A 307 22.97 13.36 11.90
CA ASP A 307 21.92 14.04 11.15
C ASP A 307 20.59 14.01 11.93
N PRO A 308 20.07 15.17 12.38
CA PRO A 308 18.86 15.24 13.17
C PRO A 308 17.63 14.72 12.42
N ARG A 309 17.66 14.71 11.07
CA ARG A 309 16.61 14.14 10.22
C ARG A 309 16.57 12.61 10.26
N VAL A 310 17.51 11.93 10.90
CA VAL A 310 17.53 10.46 11.05
C VAL A 310 17.67 10.02 12.50
N GLN A 311 18.36 10.79 13.34
CA GLN A 311 18.57 10.54 14.77
C GLN A 311 17.28 10.38 15.57
N SER A 312 16.23 11.16 15.27
CA SER A 312 15.00 11.14 16.06
C SER A 312 14.27 9.79 16.07
N VAL A 313 14.59 8.84 15.17
CA VAL A 313 13.79 7.63 14.84
C VAL A 313 14.39 6.29 15.25
N LEU A 314 15.47 6.32 16.03
CA LEU A 314 16.10 5.10 16.55
C LEU A 314 15.43 4.61 17.86
N CYS A 315 14.20 4.10 17.82
CA CYS A 315 13.63 3.42 18.99
C CYS A 315 13.06 2.05 18.62
N ASN A 316 13.67 1.00 19.18
CA ASN A 316 13.22 -0.40 19.12
C ASN A 316 12.14 -0.72 20.19
N ALA A 317 11.66 0.28 20.94
CA ALA A 317 10.64 0.07 21.97
C ALA A 317 9.23 -0.17 21.39
N CYS A 318 8.98 0.14 20.11
CA CYS A 318 7.67 -0.10 19.49
C CYS A 318 7.46 -1.55 19.02
N THR A 319 8.46 -2.42 19.10
CA THR A 319 8.40 -3.81 18.61
C THR A 319 8.10 -4.86 19.68
N GLN A 320 7.77 -4.50 20.92
CA GLN A 320 7.63 -5.53 21.98
C GLN A 320 6.40 -5.52 22.89
N ARG A 321 5.48 -4.53 22.89
CA ARG A 321 4.23 -4.66 23.68
C ARG A 321 3.01 -4.01 23.03
N ALA A 322 1.88 -4.70 23.06
CA ALA A 322 0.56 -4.20 22.69
C ALA A 322 -0.19 -3.97 23.96
N GLU A 323 -0.53 -2.71 24.15
CA GLU A 323 -1.77 -2.33 24.78
C GLU A 323 -2.39 -1.21 23.95
N THR A 324 -3.69 -1.39 23.74
CA THR A 324 -4.74 -0.45 23.29
C THR A 324 -4.40 0.64 22.26
N VAL A 325 -4.74 0.33 21.01
CA VAL A 325 -4.86 1.24 19.84
C VAL A 325 -5.68 2.52 20.11
N LEU A 326 -6.50 2.53 21.15
CA LEU A 326 -7.42 3.63 21.47
C LEU A 326 -6.76 4.85 22.15
N GLU A 327 -5.65 4.68 22.88
CA GLU A 327 -4.98 5.82 23.58
C GLU A 327 -3.95 6.54 22.70
N GLN A 328 -3.39 5.87 21.70
CA GLN A 328 -2.40 6.49 20.79
C GLN A 328 -3.04 7.46 19.78
N LEU A 329 -4.36 7.39 19.58
CA LEU A 329 -5.15 8.29 18.72
C LEU A 329 -5.30 9.71 19.29
N ALA A 330 -4.82 9.99 20.51
CA ALA A 330 -5.02 11.27 21.21
C ALA A 330 -3.77 12.17 21.30
N VAL A 331 -2.65 11.81 20.65
CA VAL A 331 -1.40 12.59 20.73
C VAL A 331 -1.28 13.56 19.54
N PRO A 332 -1.17 14.88 19.74
CA PRO A 332 -1.04 15.84 18.64
C PRO A 332 0.31 15.67 17.92
N ALA A 333 0.28 15.62 16.59
CA ALA A 333 1.50 15.60 15.79
C ALA A 333 2.28 16.93 15.88
N ARG A 334 3.59 16.86 15.56
CA ARG A 334 4.50 18.02 15.64
C ARG A 334 4.87 18.56 14.26
N PRO A 335 5.19 19.86 14.13
CA PRO A 335 5.80 20.41 12.92
C PRO A 335 7.13 19.69 12.64
N GLY A 336 7.23 18.97 11.52
CA GLY A 336 8.44 18.21 11.13
C GLY A 336 8.22 16.75 10.72
N GLY A 337 7.01 16.19 10.85
CA GLY A 337 6.75 14.77 10.56
C GLY A 337 7.06 13.85 11.75
N PRO A 338 6.66 12.56 11.69
CA PRO A 338 6.31 11.74 12.84
C PRO A 338 7.37 11.67 13.93
N VAL A 339 6.89 11.88 15.14
CA VAL A 339 7.53 11.49 16.38
C VAL A 339 7.69 9.97 16.41
N THR A 340 8.91 9.55 16.62
CA THR A 340 9.31 8.27 17.18
C THR A 340 9.54 8.49 18.66
N CYS A 341 8.88 7.63 19.46
CA CYS A 341 8.99 7.44 20.90
C CYS A 341 9.44 8.66 21.73
N GLY A 342 8.51 9.20 22.51
CA GLY A 342 8.85 10.16 23.56
C GLY A 342 9.80 9.55 24.60
N ALA A 343 10.84 10.30 24.93
CA ALA A 343 11.54 10.36 26.21
C ALA A 343 11.73 9.05 26.99
N ASP A 344 12.58 8.14 26.48
CA ASP A 344 13.22 7.13 27.31
C ASP A 344 14.73 7.11 27.01
N ALA A 345 15.57 7.08 28.04
CA ALA A 345 17.02 7.02 27.92
C ALA A 345 17.52 5.75 27.16
N SER A 346 16.66 4.73 27.03
CA SER A 346 16.87 3.53 26.21
C SER A 346 16.71 3.73 24.69
N CYS A 347 16.24 4.91 24.24
CA CYS A 347 16.19 5.28 22.81
C CYS A 347 17.56 5.64 22.21
N ASN A 348 18.65 5.49 22.97
CA ASN A 348 20.01 5.59 22.47
C ASN A 348 20.52 4.17 22.15
N VAL A 349 20.88 3.92 20.88
CA VAL A 349 21.86 2.87 20.46
C VAL A 349 21.36 1.44 20.18
N GLN A 350 20.20 1.17 19.54
CA GLN A 350 20.01 -0.18 18.95
C GLN A 350 19.27 -0.24 17.59
N ARG A 351 20.04 -0.04 16.51
CA ARG A 351 19.89 -0.76 15.22
C ARG A 351 21.22 -1.11 14.53
N ALA A 352 22.36 -0.70 15.10
CA ALA A 352 23.66 -1.25 14.76
C ALA A 352 23.89 -2.68 15.31
N PHE A 353 22.95 -3.23 16.12
CA PHE A 353 23.16 -4.49 16.84
C PHE A 353 22.46 -5.72 16.23
N ALA A 354 21.28 -5.58 15.63
CA ALA A 354 20.54 -6.72 15.06
C ALA A 354 20.94 -7.06 13.61
N ALA A 355 21.39 -6.07 12.83
CA ALA A 355 21.97 -6.31 11.50
C ALA A 355 23.42 -6.86 11.57
N ALA A 356 24.08 -6.72 12.72
CA ALA A 356 25.42 -7.24 12.99
C ALA A 356 25.43 -8.70 13.51
N THR A 357 24.27 -9.29 13.85
CA THR A 357 24.17 -10.61 14.50
C THR A 357 23.48 -11.70 13.66
N ALA A 358 23.07 -11.42 12.42
CA ALA A 358 22.53 -12.44 11.50
C ALA A 358 23.63 -13.24 10.73
N LEU A 359 24.69 -13.63 11.44
CA LEU A 359 25.62 -14.70 11.01
C LEU A 359 25.54 -15.87 12.00
N GLY A 360 24.32 -16.39 12.18
CA GLY A 360 24.03 -17.61 12.93
C GLY A 360 23.42 -17.37 14.30
N ASN A 361 22.10 -17.54 14.40
CA ASN A 361 21.40 -18.20 15.51
C ASN A 361 19.91 -18.35 15.17
N GLU A 362 19.34 -19.49 15.59
CA GLU A 362 17.98 -19.94 15.31
C GLU A 362 16.90 -19.01 15.88
N LEU A 363 15.88 -18.71 15.06
CA LEU A 363 14.63 -18.08 15.48
C LEU A 363 13.79 -19.11 16.25
N VAL A 364 13.80 -19.03 17.58
CA VAL A 364 12.83 -19.74 18.42
C VAL A 364 11.45 -19.09 18.22
N SER A 365 10.46 -19.90 17.83
CA SER A 365 9.10 -19.45 17.49
C SER A 365 8.47 -18.56 18.56
N PRO A 366 7.53 -17.68 18.17
CA PRO A 366 6.36 -17.49 19.00
C PRO A 366 5.07 -17.47 18.16
N PHE A 367 4.42 -18.62 18.08
CA PHE A 367 2.96 -18.66 18.11
C PHE A 367 2.55 -18.30 19.55
N GLY A 368 2.21 -17.03 19.81
CA GLY A 368 1.93 -16.57 21.17
C GLY A 368 1.23 -15.22 21.19
N ARG A 369 0.00 -15.20 21.71
CA ARG A 369 -0.84 -14.02 21.93
C ARG A 369 -0.11 -12.97 22.76
N GLY A 370 0.11 -11.80 22.20
CA GLY A 370 0.68 -10.64 22.88
C GLY A 370 1.11 -9.65 21.83
N GLY A 371 0.25 -8.66 21.55
CA GLY A 371 0.47 -7.80 20.39
C GLY A 371 1.68 -6.88 20.58
N SER A 372 1.95 -6.11 19.52
CA SER A 372 2.58 -4.78 19.54
C SER A 372 2.46 -4.23 18.12
N SER A 373 2.03 -2.98 17.93
CA SER A 373 1.91 -2.36 16.60
C SER A 373 2.52 -0.97 16.57
N CYS A 374 3.56 -0.77 15.76
CA CYS A 374 4.06 0.56 15.40
C CYS A 374 3.03 1.25 14.48
N VAL A 375 2.20 2.13 15.02
CA VAL A 375 1.35 3.02 14.19
C VAL A 375 2.03 4.37 14.15
N GLY A 376 2.76 4.66 13.07
CA GLY A 376 3.33 5.98 12.85
C GLY A 376 2.22 6.97 12.48
N PHE A 377 2.00 7.99 13.31
CA PHE A 377 1.01 9.03 13.07
C PHE A 377 1.53 10.07 12.08
N VAL A 378 0.77 10.33 11.03
CA VAL A 378 1.04 11.42 10.09
C VAL A 378 -0.17 12.34 10.11
N CYS A 379 0.10 13.64 10.33
CA CYS A 379 -0.83 14.77 10.43
C CYS A 379 -1.19 15.16 11.88
N ALA A 380 -0.76 16.37 12.25
CA ALA A 380 -1.41 17.22 13.25
C ALA A 380 -2.22 18.25 12.48
#